data_AF-A0A9D9PBT2-F1
#
_entry.id   AF-A0A9D9PBT2-F1
#
_cell.length_a   1.000
_cell.length_b   1.000
_cell.length_c   1.000
_cell.angle_alpha   90.00
_cell.angle_beta   90.00
_cell.angle_gamma   90.00
#
_symmetry.space_group_name_H-M   'P 1'
#
loop_
_entity.id
_entity.type
_entity.pdbx_description
1 polymer ?
#
loop_
_entity_poly.entity_id
_entity_poly.type
_entity_poly.pdbx_seq_one_letter_code
_entity_poly.pdbx_strand_id
1 'polypeptide(L)' 'LAEERGEYVATPATAVPVDLPRDEVLKLIRDLEKQMKQAAKELAFEKAAALRDQIVELRKTLALSE' A
#
# COMPACT_ATOMS: atom_id res chain seq x y z
N LEU A 1 -0.29 -22.95 14.07
CA LEU A 1 0.81 -22.12 13.52
C LEU A 1 0.39 -21.66 12.13
N ALA A 2 0.87 -20.47 11.76
CA ALA A 2 0.61 -19.71 10.55
C ALA A 2 0.53 -20.52 9.24
N GLU A 3 -0.43 -20.17 8.39
CA GLU A 3 -0.22 -19.47 7.10
C GLU A 3 -1.59 -19.35 6.39
N GLU A 4 -2.29 -18.22 6.53
CA GLU A 4 -3.33 -17.85 5.57
C GLU A 4 -2.65 -17.04 4.46
N ARG A 5 -2.08 -17.76 3.50
CA ARG A 5 -1.53 -17.15 2.29
C ARG A 5 -2.68 -16.53 1.53
N GLY A 6 -2.81 -15.21 1.61
CA GLY A 6 -3.62 -14.46 0.67
C GLY A 6 -3.15 -14.82 -0.74
N GLU A 7 -4.04 -15.46 -1.51
CA GLU A 7 -3.82 -15.77 -2.91
C GLU A 7 -3.49 -14.47 -3.66
N TYR A 8 -2.21 -14.32 -4.02
CA TYR A 8 -1.82 -13.43 -5.10
C TYR A 8 -2.09 -14.20 -6.39
N VAL A 9 -3.28 -13.99 -6.96
CA VAL A 9 -3.58 -14.50 -8.30
C VAL A 9 -2.82 -13.62 -9.29
N ALA A 10 -1.55 -13.96 -9.53
CA ALA A 10 -0.80 -13.43 -10.65
C ALA A 10 -1.19 -14.25 -11.90
N THR A 11 -2.15 -13.76 -12.67
CA THR A 11 -2.37 -14.23 -14.03
C THR A 11 -1.22 -13.77 -14.93
N PRO A 12 -0.79 -14.61 -15.89
CA PRO A 12 0.54 -14.49 -16.49
C PRO A 12 0.54 -13.53 -17.69
N ALA A 13 1.65 -12.81 -17.81
CA ALA A 13 2.27 -12.33 -19.05
C ALA A 13 1.47 -11.31 -19.91
N THR A 14 2.19 -10.24 -20.26
CA THR A 14 1.89 -9.18 -21.25
C THR A 14 1.04 -8.01 -20.75
N ALA A 15 1.57 -6.81 -21.05
CA ALA A 15 1.14 -5.48 -20.61
C ALA A 15 1.47 -5.16 -19.15
N VAL A 16 2.38 -4.19 -18.96
CA VAL A 16 2.26 -3.23 -17.86
C VAL A 16 0.87 -2.60 -18.01
N PRO A 17 -0.12 -2.90 -17.17
CA PRO A 17 -1.34 -2.13 -17.19
C PRO A 17 -0.97 -0.80 -16.54
N VAL A 18 -1.23 0.28 -17.26
CA VAL A 18 -1.08 1.66 -16.79
C VAL A 18 -2.01 1.95 -15.59
N ASP A 19 -2.86 0.98 -15.21
CA ASP A 19 -3.68 0.97 -14.02
C ASP A 19 -3.27 -0.17 -13.09
N LEU A 20 -2.58 0.14 -12.00
CA LEU A 20 -2.67 -0.69 -10.81
C LEU A 20 -4.17 -0.77 -10.45
N PRO A 21 -4.76 -1.97 -10.27
CA PRO A 21 -6.16 -2.08 -9.87
C PRO A 21 -6.37 -1.22 -8.61
N ARG A 22 -7.41 -0.38 -8.62
CA ARG A 22 -7.76 0.50 -7.48
C ARG A 22 -7.70 -0.24 -6.15
N ASP A 23 -8.14 -1.49 -6.14
CA ASP A 23 -8.14 -2.38 -4.98
C ASP A 23 -6.74 -2.75 -4.49
N GLU A 24 -5.75 -2.90 -5.36
CA GLU A 24 -4.36 -3.17 -4.98
C GLU A 24 -3.72 -1.94 -4.34
N VAL A 25 -3.96 -0.74 -4.89
CA VAL A 25 -3.49 0.51 -4.29
C VAL A 25 -4.13 0.73 -2.91
N LEU A 26 -5.43 0.44 -2.77
CA LEU A 26 -6.13 0.51 -1.48
C LEU A 26 -5.59 -0.50 -0.47
N LYS A 27 -5.26 -1.73 -0.89
CA LYS A 27 -4.60 -2.72 -0.02
C LYS A 27 -3.23 -2.22 0.45
N LEU A 28 -2.42 -1.70 -0.47
CA LEU A 28 -1.10 -1.14 -0.16
C LEU A 28 -1.18 0.02 0.84
N ILE A 29 -2.13 0.94 0.64
CA ILE A 29 -2.38 2.05 1.59
C ILE A 29 -2.69 1.51 2.98
N ARG A 30 -3.56 0.49 3.10
CA ARG A 30 -3.89 -0.10 4.41
C ARG A 30 -2.69 -0.71 5.11
N ASP A 31 -1.78 -1.35 4.36
CA ASP A 31 -0.59 -1.95 4.93
C ASP A 31 0.46 -0.91 5.33
N LEU A 32 0.62 0.17 4.54
CA LEU A 32 1.44 1.32 4.93
C LEU A 32 0.89 2.02 6.17
N GLU A 33 -0.44 2.14 6.30
CA GLU A 33 -1.07 2.70 7.51
C GLU A 33 -0.78 1.86 8.76
N LYS A 34 -0.79 0.53 8.64
CA LYS A 34 -0.39 -0.36 9.75
C LYS A 34 1.07 -0.14 10.13
N GLN A 35 1.97 -0.08 9.15
CA GLN A 35 3.39 0.16 9.38
C GLN A 35 3.65 1.54 10.00
N MET A 36 2.94 2.58 9.55
CA MET A 36 3.04 3.93 10.10
C MET A 36 2.61 3.96 11.56
N LYS A 37 1.48 3.31 11.89
CA LYS A 37 0.99 3.20 13.28
C LYS A 37 1.97 2.43 14.15
N GLN A 38 2.60 1.38 13.62
CA GLN A 38 3.61 0.63 14.36
C GLN A 38 4.86 1.47 14.61
N ALA A 39 5.38 2.16 13.59
CA ALA A 39 6.52 3.07 13.72
C ALA A 39 6.24 4.19 14.74
N ALA A 40 5.01 4.74 14.76
CA ALA A 40 4.60 5.73 15.74
C ALA A 40 4.57 5.17 17.18
N LYS A 41 4.12 3.92 17.38
CA LYS A 41 4.16 3.24 18.69
C LYS A 41 5.60 3.00 19.15
N GLU A 42 6.50 2.73 18.22
CA GLU A 42 7.94 2.56 18.49
C GLU A 42 8.69 3.89 18.64
N LEU A 43 7.99 5.04 18.63
CA LEU A 43 8.56 6.39 18.68
C LEU A 43 9.50 6.71 17.50
N ALA A 44 9.42 5.94 16.41
CA ALA A 44 10.17 6.14 15.17
C ALA A 44 9.45 7.16 14.26
N PHE A 45 9.39 8.42 14.70
CA PHE A 45 8.58 9.47 14.04
C PHE A 45 9.06 9.81 12.62
N GLU A 46 10.35 9.74 12.35
CA GLU A 46 10.91 9.97 11.01
C GLU A 46 10.40 8.91 10.01
N LYS A 47 10.39 7.65 10.43
CA LYS A 47 9.83 6.54 9.63
C LYS A 47 8.30 6.70 9.46
N ALA A 48 7.60 7.09 10.51
CA ALA A 48 6.15 7.35 10.42
C ALA A 48 5.83 8.52 9.47
N ALA A 49 6.66 9.57 9.47
CA ALA A 49 6.50 10.70 8.55
C ALA A 49 6.71 10.28 7.09
N ALA A 50 7.76 9.52 6.80
CA ALA A 50 8.01 8.99 5.46
C ALA A 50 6.85 8.10 4.96
N LEU A 51 6.33 7.23 5.82
CA LEU A 51 5.19 6.37 5.49
C LEU A 51 3.91 7.18 5.24
N ARG A 52 3.68 8.24 6.03
CA ARG A 52 2.55 9.16 5.81
C ARG A 52 2.64 9.81 4.43
N ASP A 53 3.81 10.28 4.04
CA ASP A 53 4.00 10.96 2.76
C ASP A 53 3.74 10.01 1.58
N GLN A 54 4.20 8.76 1.67
CA GLN A 54 3.87 7.71 0.70
C GLN A 54 2.36 7.42 0.60
N ILE A 55 1.65 7.36 1.75
CA ILE A 55 0.20 7.16 1.77
C ILE A 55 -0.52 8.32 1.08
N VAL A 56 -0.09 9.56 1.32
CA VAL A 56 -0.69 10.75 0.69
C VAL A 56 -0.48 10.73 -0.81
N GLU A 57 0.70 10.36 -1.28
CA GLU A 57 1.00 10.25 -2.71
C GLU A 57 0.12 9.18 -3.39
N LEU A 58 0.01 7.98 -2.82
CA LEU A 58 -0.84 6.92 -3.35
C LEU A 58 -2.33 7.34 -3.40
N ARG A 59 -2.81 8.06 -2.38
CA ARG A 59 -4.19 8.60 -2.36
C ARG A 59 -4.40 9.67 -3.43
N LYS A 60 -3.39 10.49 -3.74
CA LYS A 60 -3.47 11.47 -4.83
C LYS A 60 -3.52 10.79 -6.19
N THR A 61 -2.70 9.76 -6.41
CA THR A 61 -2.73 8.99 -7.66
C THR A 61 -4.11 8.35 -7.87
N LEU A 62 -4.72 7.79 -6.82
CA LEU A 62 -6.10 7.27 -6.86
C LEU A 62 -7.15 8.33 -7.21
N ALA A 63 -7.00 9.56 -6.70
CA ALA A 63 -7.93 10.66 -6.97
C ALA A 63 -7.75 11.28 -8.36
N LEU A 64 -6.57 11.12 -8.98
CA LEU A 64 -6.27 11.57 -10.34
C LEU A 64 -6.70 10.54 -11.41
N SER A 65 -6.92 9.29 -11.01
CA SER A 65 -7.41 8.20 -11.88
C SER A 65 -8.95 8.09 -11.92
N GLU A 66 -9.68 9.08 -11.39
CA GLU A 66 -11.15 9.22 -11.50
C GLU A 66 -11.52 10.36 -12.46
#